data_AF-A0A9I9CK45-F1
#
_entry.id   AF-A0A9I9CK45-F1
#
_cell.length_a   1.000
_cell.length_b   1.000
_cell.length_c   1.000
_cell.angle_alpha   90.00
_cell.angle_beta   90.00
_cell.angle_gamma   90.00
#
_symmetry.space_group_name_H-M   'P 1'
#
loop_
_entity.id
_entity.type
_entity.pdbx_description
1 polymer ?
#
loop_
_entity_poly.entity_id
_entity_poly.type
_entity_poly.pdbx_seq_one_letter_code
_entity_poly.pdbx_strand_id
1 'polypeptide(L)'
;CPLLSDFGCNIPAPEAHPASQFLAEWFEARGVSPGNGLRLCSHVGCGRPETRRHEFRRCSVCGAVNYCSRACQALDWKLRHKMDCAPVERWLNDNGDGGDDV
;
A
#
# COMPACT_ATOMS: atom_id res chain seq x y z
N CYS A 1 32.80 8.53 -3.32
CA CYS A 1 31.80 7.45 -3.33
C CYS A 1 31.06 7.49 -4.66
N PRO A 2 31.44 6.69 -5.66
CA PRO A 2 30.79 6.72 -6.96
C PRO A 2 29.38 6.18 -6.80
N LEU A 3 28.40 7.02 -7.16
CA LEU A 3 26.99 6.66 -7.23
C LEU A 3 26.81 5.72 -8.43
N LEU A 4 25.89 4.77 -8.32
CA LEU A 4 25.57 3.72 -9.32
C LEU A 4 25.28 4.21 -10.76
N SER A 5 25.38 5.52 -11.04
CA SER A 5 25.12 6.15 -12.33
C SER A 5 26.16 5.84 -13.42
N ASP A 6 27.37 5.37 -13.06
CA ASP A 6 28.45 5.15 -14.04
C ASP A 6 28.29 3.86 -14.88
N PHE A 7 27.33 2.98 -14.54
CA PHE A 7 27.20 1.68 -15.21
C PHE A 7 26.13 1.60 -16.31
N GLY A 8 25.48 2.72 -16.67
CA GLY A 8 24.52 2.73 -17.79
C GLY A 8 23.41 1.68 -17.66
N CYS A 9 23.09 1.24 -16.44
CA CYS A 9 22.07 0.23 -16.20
C CYS A 9 20.71 0.88 -16.46
N ASN A 10 20.19 0.68 -17.67
CA ASN A 10 18.82 1.01 -18.00
C ASN A 10 17.95 -0.01 -17.26
N ILE A 11 17.62 0.26 -15.99
CA ILE A 11 16.74 -0.60 -15.20
C ILE A 11 15.34 -0.39 -15.77
N PRO A 12 14.76 -1.37 -16.48
CA PRO A 12 13.38 -1.25 -16.95
C PRO A 12 12.47 -0.98 -15.77
N ALA A 13 11.33 -0.31 -16.02
CA ALA A 13 10.32 -0.12 -15.00
C ALA A 13 10.05 -1.49 -14.34
N PRO A 14 10.19 -1.62 -13.01
CA PRO A 14 10.06 -2.91 -12.36
C PRO A 14 8.69 -3.51 -12.71
N GLU A 15 8.70 -4.55 -13.53
CA GLU A 15 7.49 -5.33 -13.75
C GLU A 15 7.07 -5.93 -12.40
N ALA A 16 5.76 -5.94 -12.14
CA ALA A 16 5.27 -6.51 -10.90
C ALA A 16 5.71 -7.98 -10.83
N HIS A 17 6.33 -8.37 -9.73
CA HIS A 17 6.75 -9.76 -9.54
C HIS A 17 5.52 -10.68 -9.72
N PRO A 18 5.60 -11.82 -10.44
CA PRO A 18 4.43 -12.65 -10.73
C PRO A 18 3.63 -13.06 -9.48
N ALA A 19 4.32 -13.31 -8.36
CA ALA A 19 3.65 -13.57 -7.08
C ALA A 19 2.88 -12.35 -6.53
N SER A 20 3.41 -11.14 -6.69
CA SER A 20 2.72 -9.90 -6.28
C SER A 20 1.47 -9.67 -7.13
N GLN A 21 1.58 -9.92 -8.44
CA GLN A 21 0.46 -9.85 -9.37
C GLN A 21 -0.62 -10.89 -9.00
N PHE A 22 -0.23 -12.15 -8.79
CA PHE A 22 -1.14 -13.19 -8.34
C PHE A 22 -1.87 -12.81 -7.04
N LEU A 23 -1.15 -12.28 -6.04
CA LEU A 23 -1.77 -11.89 -4.77
C LEU A 23 -2.77 -10.74 -4.95
N ALA A 24 -2.42 -9.73 -5.76
CA ALA A 24 -3.31 -8.62 -6.06
C ALA A 24 -4.61 -9.14 -6.71
N GLU A 25 -4.47 -9.91 -7.78
CA GLU A 25 -5.60 -10.49 -8.52
C GLU A 25 -6.43 -11.44 -7.65
N TRP A 26 -5.78 -12.27 -6.82
CA TRP A 26 -6.45 -13.23 -5.93
C TRP A 26 -7.38 -12.55 -4.93
N PHE A 27 -6.90 -11.46 -4.30
CA PHE A 27 -7.67 -10.73 -3.31
C PHE A 27 -8.76 -9.85 -3.95
N GLU A 28 -8.47 -9.22 -5.11
CA GLU A 28 -9.46 -8.46 -5.87
C GLU A 28 -10.62 -9.35 -6.36
N ALA A 29 -10.31 -10.49 -6.99
CA ALA A 29 -11.31 -11.38 -7.57
C ALA A 29 -12.28 -11.97 -6.53
N ARG A 30 -11.84 -12.11 -5.27
CA ARG A 30 -12.65 -12.68 -4.20
C ARG A 30 -13.43 -11.63 -3.42
N GLY A 31 -13.07 -10.35 -3.51
CA GLY A 31 -13.59 -9.31 -2.61
C GLY A 31 -13.31 -9.62 -1.12
N VAL A 32 -12.39 -10.55 -0.84
CA VAL A 32 -12.09 -11.03 0.51
C VAL A 32 -10.95 -10.18 1.05
N SER A 33 -11.25 -9.41 2.09
CA SER A 33 -10.22 -8.78 2.90
C SER A 33 -9.39 -9.88 3.60
N PRO A 34 -8.08 -9.69 3.86
CA PRO A 34 -7.18 -10.70 4.46
C PRO A 34 -7.55 -11.28 5.85
N GLY A 35 -8.81 -11.21 6.28
CA GLY A 35 -9.29 -11.63 7.59
C GLY A 35 -9.00 -10.59 8.67
N ASN A 36 -9.75 -10.63 9.77
CA ASN A 36 -9.44 -9.95 11.03
C ASN A 36 -9.01 -8.47 10.92
N GLY A 37 -9.65 -7.69 10.04
CA GLY A 37 -9.33 -6.26 9.86
C GLY A 37 -7.92 -5.97 9.29
N LEU A 38 -7.24 -6.98 8.77
CA LEU A 38 -5.96 -6.83 8.07
C LEU A 38 -6.17 -6.17 6.72
N ARG A 39 -5.26 -5.27 6.36
CA ARG A 39 -5.38 -4.44 5.14
C ARG A 39 -4.47 -4.93 4.02
N LEU A 40 -4.81 -4.60 2.78
CA LEU A 40 -3.94 -4.77 1.63
C LEU A 40 -3.12 -3.50 1.39
N CYS A 41 -1.94 -3.65 0.79
CA CYS A 41 -1.17 -2.52 0.30
C CYS A 41 -1.96 -1.83 -0.82
N SER A 42 -2.15 -0.52 -0.71
CA SER A 42 -2.91 0.26 -1.69
C SER A 42 -2.19 0.45 -3.02
N HIS A 43 -0.90 0.08 -3.13
CA HIS A 43 -0.27 -0.01 -4.43
C HIS A 43 -0.75 -1.27 -5.17
N VAL A 44 -1.50 -1.08 -6.26
CA VAL A 44 -2.18 -2.16 -7.01
C VAL A 44 -1.21 -3.27 -7.45
N GLY A 45 0.02 -2.93 -7.84
CA GLY A 45 1.03 -3.92 -8.24
C GLY A 45 1.69 -4.70 -7.08
N CYS A 46 1.30 -4.45 -5.83
CA CYS A 46 1.91 -5.09 -4.66
C CYS A 46 1.16 -6.33 -4.19
N GLY A 47 -0.16 -6.24 -4.01
CA GLY A 47 -1.00 -7.35 -3.53
C GLY A 47 -0.71 -7.85 -2.10
N ARG A 48 0.26 -7.29 -1.38
CA ARG A 48 0.64 -7.79 -0.05
C ARG A 48 -0.42 -7.50 1.01
N PRO A 49 -0.88 -8.51 1.76
CA PRO A 49 -1.67 -8.32 2.96
C PRO A 49 -0.79 -7.97 4.16
N GLU A 50 -1.37 -7.26 5.13
CA GLU A 50 -0.81 -7.12 6.48
C GLU A 50 -0.65 -8.51 7.11
N THR A 51 0.44 -8.70 7.85
CA THR A 51 0.61 -9.88 8.70
C THR A 51 0.15 -9.62 10.14
N ARG A 52 0.10 -8.33 10.51
CA ARG A 52 -0.39 -7.83 11.81
C ARG A 52 -1.23 -6.59 11.59
N ARG A 53 -2.25 -6.41 12.43
CA ARG A 53 -3.12 -5.23 12.39
C ARG A 53 -2.27 -3.95 12.45
N HIS A 54 -2.57 -3.01 11.56
CA HIS A 54 -1.96 -1.67 11.55
C HIS A 54 -0.43 -1.69 11.30
N GLU A 55 0.08 -2.76 10.70
CA GLU A 55 1.47 -2.85 10.25
C GLU A 55 1.76 -1.83 9.12
N PHE A 56 0.77 -1.55 8.27
CA PHE A 56 0.96 -0.65 7.15
C PHE A 56 0.82 0.82 7.54
N ARG A 57 1.63 1.67 6.89
CA ARG A 57 1.59 3.11 7.13
C ARG A 57 0.52 3.77 6.28
N ARG A 58 -0.29 4.62 6.90
CA ARG A 58 -1.27 5.46 6.20
C ARG A 58 -0.59 6.62 5.49
N CYS A 59 -1.18 7.09 4.38
CA CYS A 59 -0.81 8.38 3.80
C CYS A 59 -1.01 9.49 4.84
N SER A 60 0.01 10.30 5.10
CA SER A 60 -0.06 11.36 6.12
C SER A 60 -0.99 12.50 5.74
N VAL A 61 -1.32 12.66 4.46
CA VAL A 61 -2.20 13.72 3.95
C VAL A 61 -3.66 13.31 4.10
N CYS A 62 -4.07 12.23 3.43
CA CYS A 62 -5.48 11.83 3.40
C CYS A 62 -5.85 10.77 4.46
N GLY A 63 -4.90 10.02 4.99
CA GLY A 63 -5.18 8.90 5.91
C GLY A 63 -5.92 7.70 5.30
N ALA A 64 -6.43 7.80 4.06
CA ALA A 64 -7.36 6.83 3.48
C ALA A 64 -6.69 5.56 2.90
N VAL A 65 -5.43 5.65 2.49
CA VAL A 65 -4.68 4.55 1.85
C VAL A 65 -3.52 4.08 2.72
N ASN A 66 -3.16 2.80 2.61
CA ASN A 66 -2.18 2.12 3.46
C ASN A 66 -1.06 1.49 2.60
N TYR A 67 0.19 1.61 3.03
CA TYR A 67 1.34 1.08 2.29
C TYR A 67 2.23 0.21 3.17
N CYS A 68 2.65 -0.93 2.62
CA CYS A 68 3.60 -1.84 3.26
C CYS A 68 5.02 -1.25 3.33
N SER A 69 5.33 -0.24 2.51
CA SER A 69 6.64 0.39 2.46
C SER A 69 6.59 1.80 1.88
N ARG A 70 7.63 2.60 2.14
CA ARG A 70 7.84 3.91 1.50
C ARG A 70 7.98 3.80 -0.03
N ALA A 71 8.52 2.68 -0.52
CA ALA A 71 8.67 2.45 -1.96
C ALA A 71 7.30 2.30 -2.65
N CYS A 72 6.39 1.52 -2.06
CA CYS A 72 5.02 1.38 -2.57
C CYS A 72 4.27 2.72 -2.54
N GLN A 73 4.42 3.51 -1.48
CA GLN A 73 3.83 4.85 -1.42
C GLN A 73 4.36 5.76 -2.54
N ALA A 74 5.68 5.81 -2.74
CA ALA A 74 6.29 6.67 -3.75
C ALA A 74 5.88 6.28 -5.18
N LEU A 75 5.79 4.96 -5.44
CA LEU A 75 5.35 4.46 -6.73
C LEU A 75 3.87 4.78 -6.98
N ASP A 76 3.00 4.50 -6.01
CA ASP A 76 1.58 4.81 -6.13
C ASP A 76 1.32 6.32 -6.26
N TRP A 77 2.10 7.16 -5.55
CA TRP A 77 2.10 8.61 -5.71
C TRP A 77 2.44 9.06 -7.12
N LYS A 78 3.50 8.49 -7.71
CA LYS A 78 3.93 8.81 -9.08
C LYS A 78 2.86 8.42 -10.10
N LEU A 79 2.21 7.28 -9.90
CA LEU A 79 1.25 6.70 -10.84
C LEU A 79 -0.14 7.33 -10.77
N ARG A 80 -0.72 7.45 -9.57
CA ARG A 80 -2.14 7.82 -9.43
C ARG A 80 -2.50 8.61 -8.19
N HIS A 81 -1.93 8.29 -7.02
CA HIS A 81 -2.49 8.75 -5.74
C HIS A 81 -2.49 10.27 -5.61
N LYS A 82 -1.50 10.96 -6.20
CA LYS A 82 -1.38 12.42 -6.17
C LYS A 82 -2.60 13.16 -6.74
N MET A 83 -3.37 12.53 -7.63
CA MET A 83 -4.53 13.16 -8.27
C MET A 83 -5.77 13.16 -7.36
N ASP A 84 -5.88 12.14 -6.51
CA ASP A 84 -7.05 11.91 -5.66
C ASP A 84 -6.76 12.23 -4.17
N CYS A 85 -5.51 12.55 -3.84
CA CYS A 85 -5.10 12.77 -2.45
C CYS A 85 -5.57 14.14 -1.96
N ALA A 86 -6.55 14.13 -1.05
CA ALA A 86 -7.01 15.31 -0.34
C ALA A 86 -7.03 15.05 1.18
N PRO A 87 -6.74 16.06 2.02
CA PRO A 87 -6.95 15.95 3.46
C PRO A 87 -8.41 15.60 3.76
N VAL A 88 -8.63 14.60 4.60
CA VAL A 88 -9.95 14.36 5.16
C VAL A 88 -10.15 15.34 6.30
N GLU A 89 -11.15 16.23 6.19
CA GLU A 89 -11.59 17.07 7.30
C GLU A 89 -11.87 16.17 8.51
N ARG A 90 -11.13 16.37 9.61
CA ARG A 90 -11.07 15.47 10.77
C ARG A 90 -12.34 15.52 11.64
N TRP A 91 -13.50 15.25 11.06
CA TRP A 91 -14.71 14.98 11.82
C TRP A 91 -14.97 13.47 11.80
N LEU A 92 -14.45 12.81 12.84
CA LEU A 92 -14.78 11.44 13.30
C LEU A 92 -14.55 10.30 12.28
N ASN A 93 -13.38 9.65 12.31
CA ASN A 93 -13.30 8.21 12.07
C ASN A 93 -11.98 7.62 12.60
N ASP A 94 -11.78 7.75 13.91
CA ASP A 94 -10.88 6.88 14.68
C ASP A 94 -11.61 5.61 15.18
N ASN A 95 -12.71 5.22 14.54
CA ASN A 95 -13.45 4.02 14.91
C ASN A 95 -12.90 2.80 14.15
N GLY A 96 -11.74 2.34 14.60
CA GLY A 96 -11.24 0.99 14.32
C GLY A 96 -10.61 0.33 15.55
N ASP A 97 -10.78 0.94 16.71
CA ASP A 97 -10.32 0.47 18.02
C ASP A 97 -11.54 0.34 18.93
N GLY A 98 -11.84 -0.89 19.35
CA GLY A 98 -13.06 -1.20 20.10
C GLY A 98 -13.38 -2.68 20.02
N GLY A 99 -12.61 -3.49 20.73
CA GLY A 99 -12.96 -4.88 20.99
C GLY A 99 -11.78 -5.78 21.34
N ASP A 100 -10.96 -5.36 22.31
CA ASP A 100 -10.33 -6.31 23.22
C ASP A 100 -11.43 -6.71 24.21
N ASP A 101 -11.56 -8.01 24.53
CA ASP A 101 -11.85 -8.54 25.87
C ASP A 101 -12.34 -10.00 25.79
N VAL A 102 -11.45 -10.89 26.21
CA VAL A 102 -11.62 -12.13 27.02
C VAL A 102 -12.79 -13.07 26.73
#